data_AF-A0A7D6F710-F1
#
_entry.id   AF-A0A7D6F710-F1
#
_cell.length_a   1.000
_cell.length_b   1.000
_cell.length_c   1.000
_cell.angle_alpha   90.00
_cell.angle_beta   90.00
_cell.angle_gamma   90.00
#
_symmetry.space_group_name_H-M   'P 1'
#
loop_
_entity.id
_entity.type
_entity.pdbx_description
1 polymer ?
#
loop_
_entity_poly.entity_id
_entity_poly.type
_entity_poly.pdbx_seq_one_letter_code
_entity_poly.pdbx_strand_id
1 'polypeptide(L)'
;DIRVVDIGGIDTEACCGTHVSHLSEIGQIRILGVNSVQDGVFRCTFVAGKLAIKAASEDMRLIHDVCTVYGCQQSDIMMNCNKFFAAKNSLTSQNKALTDQVISLLVKCCAYQPGDKHLVIRSEENGTSFIKGIDEACKQFPEMANKSILVQGPTYIVGMVQQDIADKLAKEINAAFEPLNAQSKKEYDEQVK
;
A
#
# COMPACT_ATOMS: atom_id res chain seq x y z
N ASP A 1 -18.59 -3.89 -56.49
CA ASP A 1 -18.18 -5.27 -56.24
C ASP A 1 -17.68 -5.38 -54.79
N ILE A 2 -17.95 -6.48 -54.09
CA ILE A 2 -17.62 -6.66 -52.66
C ILE A 2 -16.57 -7.78 -52.54
N ARG A 3 -15.46 -7.51 -51.84
CA ARG A 3 -14.44 -8.53 -51.56
C ARG A 3 -14.87 -9.37 -50.36
N VAL A 4 -14.96 -10.69 -50.57
CA VAL A 4 -15.26 -11.67 -49.53
C VAL A 4 -14.02 -12.51 -49.26
N VAL A 5 -13.72 -12.74 -47.98
CA VAL A 5 -12.64 -13.63 -47.53
C VAL A 5 -13.28 -14.84 -46.88
N ASP A 6 -12.90 -16.02 -47.35
CA ASP A 6 -13.36 -17.30 -46.79
C ASP A 6 -12.20 -18.03 -46.11
N ILE A 7 -12.37 -18.31 -44.83
CA ILE A 7 -11.49 -19.16 -44.05
C ILE A 7 -12.18 -20.53 -43.99
N GLY A 8 -11.84 -21.39 -44.95
CA GLY A 8 -12.56 -22.62 -45.27
C GLY A 8 -13.05 -23.41 -44.04
N GLY A 9 -14.38 -23.48 -43.89
CA GLY A 9 -15.06 -24.23 -42.84
C GLY A 9 -15.05 -23.59 -41.44
N ILE A 10 -14.51 -22.38 -41.30
CA ILE A 10 -14.42 -21.64 -40.03
C ILE A 10 -15.26 -20.37 -40.09
N ASP A 11 -15.03 -19.52 -41.10
CA ASP A 11 -15.63 -18.20 -41.17
C ASP A 11 -15.61 -17.64 -42.59
N THR A 12 -16.65 -16.90 -42.97
CA THR A 12 -16.73 -16.23 -44.27
C THR A 12 -17.25 -14.81 -44.08
N GLU A 13 -16.39 -13.82 -44.30
CA GLU A 13 -16.69 -12.42 -43.96
C GLU A 13 -16.22 -11.46 -45.06
N ALA A 14 -16.91 -10.31 -45.16
CA ALA A 14 -16.53 -9.25 -46.08
C ALA A 14 -15.39 -8.40 -45.48
N CYS A 15 -14.14 -8.67 -45.89
CA CYS A 15 -12.95 -7.99 -45.35
C CYS A 15 -12.06 -7.38 -46.45
N CYS A 16 -11.71 -6.11 -46.27
CA CYS A 16 -10.77 -5.37 -47.13
C CYS A 16 -9.33 -5.36 -46.58
N GLY A 17 -9.04 -6.13 -45.52
CA GLY A 17 -7.73 -6.19 -44.87
C GLY A 17 -6.69 -7.02 -45.62
N THR A 18 -5.47 -7.06 -45.08
CA THR A 18 -4.43 -7.99 -45.53
C THR A 18 -4.60 -9.33 -44.83
N HIS A 19 -4.42 -10.41 -45.57
CA HIS A 19 -4.57 -11.77 -45.07
C HIS A 19 -3.36 -12.60 -45.45
N VAL A 20 -3.03 -13.55 -44.58
CA VAL A 20 -2.07 -14.62 -44.89
C VAL A 20 -2.69 -15.60 -45.89
N SER A 21 -1.85 -16.38 -46.58
CA SER A 21 -2.34 -17.40 -47.51
C SER A 21 -2.80 -18.66 -46.77
N HIS A 22 -2.16 -19.00 -45.63
CA HIS A 22 -2.51 -20.16 -44.82
C HIS A 22 -2.58 -19.80 -43.33
N LEU A 23 -3.51 -20.43 -42.60
CA LEU A 23 -3.67 -20.21 -41.15
C LEU A 23 -2.41 -20.54 -40.34
N SER A 24 -1.57 -21.47 -40.81
CA SER A 24 -0.31 -21.83 -40.17
C SER A 24 0.68 -20.66 -40.10
N GLU A 25 0.57 -19.67 -40.98
CA GLU A 25 1.44 -18.48 -41.00
C GLU A 25 1.15 -17.53 -39.83
N ILE A 26 -0.05 -17.58 -39.25
CA ILE A 26 -0.42 -16.80 -38.06
C ILE A 26 0.40 -17.24 -36.85
N GLY A 27 0.71 -18.55 -36.78
CA GLY A 27 1.46 -19.14 -35.68
C GLY A 27 0.67 -19.14 -34.36
N GLN A 28 1.38 -18.97 -33.25
CA GLN A 28 0.78 -18.98 -31.91
C GLN A 28 -0.14 -17.77 -31.72
N ILE A 29 -1.34 -18.00 -31.19
CA ILE A 29 -2.24 -16.95 -30.72
C ILE A 29 -2.25 -17.00 -29.19
N ARG A 30 -2.01 -15.86 -28.54
CA ARG A 30 -2.04 -15.70 -27.08
C ARG A 30 -3.10 -14.68 -26.70
N ILE A 31 -4.05 -15.09 -25.89
CA ILE A 31 -5.02 -14.19 -25.25
C ILE A 31 -4.32 -13.51 -24.08
N LEU A 32 -4.29 -12.18 -24.10
CA LEU A 32 -3.71 -11.35 -23.05
C LEU A 32 -4.73 -11.03 -21.97
N GLY A 33 -6.02 -10.95 -22.34
CA GLY A 33 -7.08 -10.69 -21.39
C GLY A 33 -8.46 -10.71 -22.03
N VAL A 34 -9.46 -10.98 -21.21
CA VAL A 34 -10.87 -10.93 -21.58
C VAL A 34 -11.60 -10.07 -20.55
N ASN A 35 -12.19 -8.98 -20.99
CA ASN A 35 -12.92 -8.05 -20.12
C ASN A 35 -14.37 -7.94 -20.59
N SER A 36 -15.33 -7.96 -19.66
CA SER A 36 -16.71 -7.61 -19.96
C SER A 36 -16.83 -6.11 -20.20
N VAL A 37 -17.56 -5.71 -21.23
CA VAL A 37 -17.84 -4.31 -21.52
C VAL A 37 -19.28 -3.96 -21.13
N GLN A 38 -20.21 -4.86 -21.45
CA GLN A 38 -21.64 -4.80 -21.15
C GLN A 38 -22.18 -6.22 -20.99
N ASP A 39 -23.43 -6.35 -20.55
CA ASP A 39 -24.09 -7.65 -20.44
C ASP A 39 -24.10 -8.36 -21.81
N GLY A 40 -23.47 -9.54 -21.84
CA GLY A 40 -23.32 -10.34 -23.07
C GLY A 40 -22.22 -9.87 -24.04
N VAL A 41 -21.48 -8.80 -23.73
CA VAL A 41 -20.42 -8.25 -24.60
C VAL A 41 -19.05 -8.36 -23.94
N PHE A 42 -18.15 -9.09 -24.59
CA PHE A 42 -16.78 -9.31 -24.13
C PHE A 42 -15.75 -8.75 -25.11
N ARG A 43 -14.72 -8.09 -24.57
CA ARG A 43 -13.54 -7.68 -25.33
C ARG A 43 -12.42 -8.66 -25.03
N CYS A 44 -12.01 -9.40 -26.07
CA CYS A 44 -10.82 -10.23 -26.05
C CYS A 44 -9.64 -9.44 -26.62
N THR A 45 -8.55 -9.33 -25.85
CA THR A 45 -7.28 -8.76 -26.31
C THR A 45 -6.32 -9.91 -26.56
N PHE A 46 -5.74 -9.99 -27.76
CA PHE A 46 -4.82 -11.07 -28.12
C PHE A 46 -3.67 -10.57 -28.98
N VAL A 47 -2.59 -11.35 -29.01
CA VAL A 47 -1.45 -11.18 -29.90
C VAL A 47 -1.18 -12.49 -30.65
N ALA A 48 -0.57 -12.39 -31.83
CA ALA A 48 -0.27 -13.55 -32.67
C ALA A 48 1.19 -13.59 -33.11
N GLY A 49 1.64 -14.76 -33.57
CA GLY A 49 2.96 -14.99 -34.14
C GLY A 49 4.10 -14.61 -33.19
N LYS A 50 5.07 -13.85 -33.69
CA LYS A 50 6.26 -13.43 -32.92
C LYS A 50 5.91 -12.63 -31.66
N LEU A 51 4.82 -11.86 -31.69
CA LEU A 51 4.39 -11.08 -30.53
C LEU A 51 3.85 -11.99 -29.42
N ALA A 52 3.18 -13.09 -29.78
CA ALA A 52 2.72 -14.08 -28.80
C ALA A 52 3.89 -14.77 -28.09
N ILE A 53 4.94 -15.13 -28.84
CA ILE A 53 6.17 -15.72 -28.29
C ILE A 53 6.88 -14.72 -27.38
N LYS A 54 6.99 -13.45 -27.80
CA LYS A 54 7.60 -12.39 -26.99
C LYS A 54 6.86 -12.20 -25.67
N ALA A 55 5.53 -12.12 -25.71
CA ALA A 55 4.71 -12.00 -24.51
C ALA A 55 4.90 -13.20 -23.55
N ALA A 56 4.92 -14.43 -24.09
CA ALA A 56 5.19 -15.62 -23.26
C ALA A 56 6.59 -15.61 -22.62
N SER A 57 7.60 -15.11 -23.34
CA SER A 57 8.96 -14.95 -22.81
C SER A 57 9.03 -13.89 -21.71
N GLU A 58 8.28 -12.80 -21.84
CA GLU A 58 8.19 -11.75 -20.82
C GLU A 58 7.55 -12.29 -19.53
N ASP A 59 6.48 -13.08 -19.66
CA ASP A 59 5.85 -13.74 -18.50
C ASP A 59 6.83 -14.69 -17.79
N MET A 60 7.57 -15.50 -18.56
CA MET A 60 8.57 -16.41 -18.00
C MET A 60 9.70 -15.66 -17.28
N ARG A 61 10.15 -14.54 -17.85
CA ARG A 61 11.15 -13.68 -17.21
C ARG A 61 10.63 -13.11 -15.88
N LEU A 62 9.41 -12.61 -15.86
CA LEU A 62 8.80 -12.08 -14.64
C LEU A 62 8.69 -13.16 -13.55
N ILE A 63 8.28 -14.38 -13.91
CA ILE A 63 8.24 -15.51 -12.99
C ILE A 63 9.64 -15.84 -12.46
N HIS A 64 10.65 -15.86 -13.33
CA HIS A 64 12.04 -16.10 -12.92
C HIS A 64 12.56 -15.02 -11.96
N ASP A 65 12.24 -13.75 -12.22
CA ASP A 65 12.62 -12.64 -11.34
C ASP A 65 11.98 -12.80 -9.96
N VAL A 66 10.70 -13.21 -9.90
CA VAL A 66 10.02 -13.53 -8.63
C VAL A 66 10.68 -14.71 -7.91
N CYS A 67 11.00 -15.80 -8.62
CA CYS A 67 11.73 -16.94 -8.05
C CYS A 67 13.07 -16.52 -7.46
N THR A 68 13.78 -15.62 -8.14
CA THR A 68 15.09 -15.10 -7.71
C THR A 68 14.96 -14.28 -6.43
N VAL A 69 13.96 -13.39 -6.36
CA VAL A 69 13.67 -12.59 -5.15
C VAL A 69 13.34 -13.47 -3.95
N TYR A 70 12.53 -14.52 -4.15
CA TYR A 70 12.15 -15.45 -3.08
C TYR A 70 13.18 -16.56 -2.81
N GLY A 71 14.18 -16.73 -3.67
CA GLY A 71 15.13 -17.84 -3.61
C GLY A 71 14.46 -19.22 -3.69
N CYS A 72 13.44 -19.38 -4.54
CA CYS A 72 12.63 -20.60 -4.59
C CYS A 72 12.35 -21.09 -6.02
N GLN A 73 11.86 -22.32 -6.13
CA GLN A 73 11.41 -22.89 -7.41
C GLN A 73 10.03 -22.36 -7.80
N GLN A 74 9.72 -22.40 -9.10
CA GLN A 74 8.43 -21.91 -9.62
C GLN A 74 7.21 -22.61 -8.98
N SER A 75 7.33 -23.91 -8.67
CA SER A 75 6.30 -24.69 -7.98
C SER A 75 5.97 -24.14 -6.59
N ASP A 76 6.93 -23.50 -5.95
CA ASP A 76 6.87 -23.14 -4.53
C ASP A 76 6.47 -21.68 -4.31
N ILE A 77 6.41 -20.86 -5.38
CA ILE A 77 6.07 -19.44 -5.33
C ILE A 77 4.79 -19.22 -4.52
N MET A 78 3.71 -19.94 -4.87
CA MET A 78 2.41 -19.74 -4.21
C MET A 78 2.45 -20.06 -2.72
N MET A 79 3.16 -21.14 -2.34
CA MET A 79 3.33 -21.49 -0.93
C MET A 79 4.10 -20.39 -0.19
N ASN A 80 5.19 -19.89 -0.76
CA ASN A 80 6.03 -18.87 -0.14
C ASN A 80 5.33 -17.51 -0.07
N CYS A 81 4.57 -17.12 -1.09
CA CYS A 81 3.71 -15.93 -1.06
C CYS A 81 2.71 -16.01 0.10
N ASN A 82 2.02 -17.14 0.28
CA ASN A 82 1.06 -17.33 1.37
C ASN A 82 1.74 -17.26 2.75
N LYS A 83 2.91 -17.90 2.89
CA LYS A 83 3.72 -17.83 4.12
C LYS A 83 4.15 -16.40 4.42
N PHE A 84 4.59 -15.64 3.41
CA PHE A 84 4.98 -14.25 3.55
C PHE A 84 3.82 -13.38 4.05
N PHE A 85 2.63 -13.49 3.44
CA PHE A 85 1.46 -12.73 3.90
C PHE A 85 1.01 -13.13 5.30
N ALA A 86 1.03 -14.42 5.62
CA ALA A 86 0.70 -14.89 6.97
C ALA A 86 1.67 -14.32 8.02
N ALA A 87 2.98 -14.36 7.74
CA ALA A 87 4.00 -13.79 8.62
C ALA A 87 3.87 -12.26 8.74
N LYS A 88 3.66 -11.55 7.63
CA LYS A 88 3.42 -10.10 7.60
C LYS A 88 2.22 -9.72 8.46
N ASN A 89 1.09 -10.41 8.31
CA ASN A 89 -0.12 -10.13 9.07
C ASN A 89 0.09 -10.41 10.56
N SER A 90 0.72 -11.53 10.91
CA SER A 90 1.07 -11.85 12.29
C SER A 90 1.98 -10.80 12.92
N LEU A 91 3.06 -10.39 12.23
CA LEU A 91 3.96 -9.34 12.70
C LEU A 91 3.25 -8.00 12.84
N THR A 92 2.32 -7.68 11.94
CA THR A 92 1.52 -6.46 12.03
C THR A 92 0.62 -6.47 13.27
N SER A 93 -0.04 -7.59 13.55
CA SER A 93 -0.84 -7.76 14.77
C SER A 93 0.01 -7.68 16.05
N GLN A 94 1.19 -8.31 16.05
CA GLN A 94 2.13 -8.26 17.17
C GLN A 94 2.65 -6.85 17.41
N ASN A 95 3.05 -6.14 16.36
CA ASN A 95 3.47 -4.74 16.45
C ASN A 95 2.37 -3.87 17.05
N LYS A 96 1.11 -4.04 16.61
CA LYS A 96 -0.01 -3.32 17.19
C LYS A 96 -0.16 -3.63 18.69
N ALA A 97 -0.16 -4.89 19.07
CA ALA A 97 -0.30 -5.29 20.48
C ALA A 97 0.85 -4.74 21.35
N LEU A 98 2.08 -4.74 20.84
CA LEU A 98 3.23 -4.16 21.52
C LEU A 98 3.12 -2.64 21.64
N THR A 99 2.67 -1.95 20.58
CA THR A 99 2.40 -0.51 20.63
C THR A 99 1.34 -0.18 21.69
N ASP A 100 0.25 -0.95 21.76
CA ASP A 100 -0.81 -0.76 22.75
C ASP A 100 -0.27 -0.97 24.19
N GLN A 101 0.58 -1.98 24.39
CA GLN A 101 1.26 -2.21 25.68
C GLN A 101 2.21 -1.07 26.06
N VAL A 102 3.01 -0.58 25.10
CA VAL A 102 3.90 0.56 25.31
C VAL A 102 3.09 1.80 25.72
N ILE A 103 1.98 2.08 25.04
CA ILE A 103 1.12 3.22 25.37
C ILE A 103 0.54 3.07 26.78
N SER A 104 0.02 1.90 27.13
CA SER A 104 -0.50 1.62 28.47
C SER A 104 0.56 1.85 29.56
N LEU A 105 1.78 1.35 29.34
CA LEU A 105 2.89 1.55 30.27
C LEU A 105 3.32 3.01 30.36
N LEU A 106 3.37 3.74 29.25
CA LEU A 106 3.70 5.17 29.22
C LEU A 106 2.69 5.97 30.05
N VAL A 107 1.39 5.75 29.84
CA VAL A 107 0.33 6.41 30.62
C VAL A 107 0.45 6.05 32.10
N LYS A 108 0.68 4.77 32.42
CA LYS A 108 0.88 4.31 33.80
C LYS A 108 2.07 4.99 34.46
N CYS A 109 3.21 5.10 33.78
CA CYS A 109 4.39 5.81 34.30
C CYS A 109 4.10 7.29 34.55
N CYS A 110 3.39 7.96 33.64
CA CYS A 110 2.99 9.36 33.81
C CYS A 110 2.00 9.53 34.99
N ALA A 111 1.10 8.57 35.21
CA ALA A 111 0.17 8.59 36.33
C ALA A 111 0.89 8.57 37.69
N TYR A 112 1.93 7.75 37.85
CA TYR A 112 2.68 7.63 39.10
C TYR A 112 3.82 8.64 39.28
N GLN A 113 4.31 9.27 38.21
CA GLN A 113 5.37 10.26 38.33
C GLN A 113 4.88 11.57 38.96
N PRO A 114 5.67 12.22 39.82
CA PRO A 114 5.35 13.55 40.33
C PRO A 114 5.47 14.60 39.20
N GLY A 115 4.45 15.44 39.06
CA GLY A 115 4.35 16.46 38.02
C GLY A 115 3.02 16.39 37.27
N ASP A 116 2.55 17.55 36.82
CA ASP A 116 1.26 17.67 36.11
C ASP A 116 1.42 17.65 34.58
N LYS A 117 2.67 17.68 34.10
CA LYS A 117 3.02 17.80 32.68
C LYS A 117 4.14 16.82 32.34
N HIS A 118 3.86 15.88 31.44
CA HIS A 118 4.81 14.87 30.99
C HIS A 118 5.04 14.99 29.48
N LEU A 119 6.31 15.03 29.09
CA LEU A 119 6.74 14.98 27.69
C LEU A 119 7.44 13.64 27.45
N VAL A 120 6.95 12.88 26.49
CA VAL A 120 7.53 11.62 26.05
C VAL A 120 8.09 11.81 24.65
N ILE A 121 9.39 11.57 24.48
CA ILE A 121 10.06 11.66 23.18
C ILE A 121 10.21 10.26 22.61
N ARG A 122 9.80 10.07 21.36
CA ARG A 122 9.85 8.82 20.62
C ARG A 122 10.61 9.01 19.31
N SER A 123 11.27 7.96 18.86
CA SER A 123 12.01 7.94 17.59
C SER A 123 11.19 7.40 16.42
N GLU A 124 9.95 6.96 16.66
CA GLU A 124 9.09 6.37 15.63
C GLU A 124 8.43 7.47 14.78
N GLU A 125 8.33 7.24 13.47
CA GLU A 125 7.77 8.23 12.53
C GLU A 125 6.24 8.22 12.46
N ASN A 126 5.59 7.11 12.84
CA ASN A 126 4.13 6.97 12.72
C ASN A 126 3.41 7.16 14.06
N GLY A 127 2.84 8.34 14.24
CA GLY A 127 2.13 8.72 15.47
C GLY A 127 0.66 8.34 15.54
N THR A 128 0.06 7.80 14.47
CA THR A 128 -1.40 7.63 14.40
C THR A 128 -1.93 6.66 15.46
N SER A 129 -1.18 5.60 15.79
CA SER A 129 -1.56 4.63 16.82
C SER A 129 -1.62 5.27 18.22
N PHE A 130 -0.78 6.28 18.48
CA PHE A 130 -0.72 6.98 19.76
C PHE A 130 -1.94 7.88 20.00
N ILE A 131 -2.56 8.41 18.93
CA ILE A 131 -3.73 9.30 19.06
C ILE A 131 -4.88 8.59 19.79
N LYS A 132 -5.28 7.42 19.28
CA LYS A 132 -6.37 6.64 19.86
C LYS A 132 -5.93 5.90 21.12
N GLY A 133 -4.71 5.34 21.10
CA GLY A 133 -4.22 4.55 22.22
C GLY A 133 -4.07 5.38 23.50
N ILE A 134 -3.63 6.64 23.42
CA ILE A 134 -3.49 7.49 24.62
C ILE A 134 -4.87 7.84 25.17
N ASP A 135 -5.84 8.22 24.34
CA ASP A 135 -7.20 8.52 24.80
C ASP A 135 -7.86 7.29 25.48
N GLU A 136 -7.70 6.11 24.89
CA GLU A 136 -8.22 4.86 25.46
C GLU A 136 -7.50 4.46 26.76
N ALA A 137 -6.17 4.60 26.81
CA ALA A 137 -5.39 4.26 28.01
C ALA A 137 -5.64 5.25 29.15
N CYS A 138 -5.79 6.55 28.87
CA CYS A 138 -6.10 7.56 29.89
C CYS A 138 -7.44 7.29 30.59
N LYS A 139 -8.45 6.75 29.88
CA LYS A 139 -9.73 6.34 30.49
C LYS A 139 -9.56 5.24 31.54
N GLN A 140 -8.49 4.43 31.45
CA GLN A 140 -8.22 3.35 32.40
C GLN A 140 -7.53 3.84 33.68
N PHE A 141 -6.99 5.06 33.69
CA PHE A 141 -6.24 5.62 34.82
C PHE A 141 -6.83 6.97 35.26
N PRO A 142 -7.76 7.00 36.24
CA PRO A 142 -8.39 8.23 36.73
C PRO A 142 -7.39 9.26 37.28
N GLU A 143 -6.23 8.81 37.75
CA GLU A 143 -5.11 9.64 38.22
C GLU A 143 -4.55 10.58 37.14
N MET A 144 -4.86 10.31 35.86
CA MET A 144 -4.51 11.16 34.72
C MET A 144 -5.42 12.37 34.55
N ALA A 145 -6.56 12.48 35.27
CA ALA A 145 -7.56 13.52 35.05
C ALA A 145 -7.01 14.96 35.19
N ASN A 146 -5.99 15.15 36.04
CA ASN A 146 -5.36 16.45 36.27
C ASN A 146 -3.96 16.57 35.62
N LYS A 147 -3.58 15.63 34.77
CA LYS A 147 -2.25 15.56 34.16
C LYS A 147 -2.30 15.69 32.65
N SER A 148 -1.27 16.28 32.07
CA SER A 148 -1.08 16.41 30.62
C SER A 148 0.04 15.50 30.14
N ILE A 149 -0.17 14.79 29.03
CA ILE A 149 0.85 13.97 28.34
C ILE A 149 0.98 14.45 26.91
N LEU A 150 2.20 14.80 26.52
CA LEU A 150 2.57 15.05 25.13
C LEU A 150 3.56 13.98 24.67
N VAL A 151 3.31 13.39 23.51
CA VAL A 151 4.21 12.45 22.83
C VAL A 151 4.73 13.12 21.57
N GLN A 152 6.03 13.37 21.53
CA GLN A 152 6.73 13.93 20.38
C GLN A 152 7.47 12.82 19.63
N GLY A 153 7.11 12.61 18.36
CA GLY A 153 7.92 11.89 17.39
C GLY A 153 8.75 12.85 16.52
N PRO A 154 9.52 12.33 15.55
CA PRO A 154 10.29 13.14 14.62
C PRO A 154 9.40 14.04 13.74
N THR A 155 8.22 13.56 13.38
CA THR A 155 7.31 14.19 12.41
C THR A 155 5.96 14.58 13.01
N TYR A 156 5.72 14.30 14.29
CA TYR A 156 4.43 14.53 14.93
C TYR A 156 4.55 14.91 16.40
N ILE A 157 3.55 15.62 16.91
CA ILE A 157 3.31 15.78 18.34
C ILE A 157 1.84 15.42 18.58
N VAL A 158 1.59 14.46 19.47
CA VAL A 158 0.25 13.97 19.81
C VAL A 158 0.16 13.86 21.32
N GLY A 159 -0.94 14.29 21.92
CA GLY A 159 -1.10 14.14 23.35
C GLY A 159 -2.42 14.68 23.86
N MET A 160 -2.67 14.44 25.14
CA MET A 160 -3.79 15.00 25.88
C MET A 160 -3.27 16.10 26.79
N VAL A 161 -3.89 17.27 26.69
CA VAL A 161 -3.61 18.45 27.49
C VAL A 161 -4.91 18.98 28.06
N GLN A 162 -4.82 19.67 29.20
CA GLN A 162 -5.98 20.33 29.78
C GLN A 162 -6.56 21.39 28.82
N GLN A 163 -7.89 21.53 28.81
CA GLN A 163 -8.62 22.36 27.85
C GLN A 163 -8.21 23.85 27.87
N ASP A 164 -7.80 24.35 29.03
CA ASP A 164 -7.34 25.73 29.24
C ASP A 164 -5.97 26.01 28.58
N ILE A 165 -5.15 24.97 28.37
CA ILE A 165 -3.82 25.05 27.76
C ILE A 165 -3.85 24.61 26.28
N ALA A 166 -4.80 23.77 25.90
CA ALA A 166 -4.89 23.14 24.58
C ALA A 166 -4.82 24.13 23.41
N ASP A 167 -5.63 25.20 23.44
CA ASP A 167 -5.72 26.14 22.32
C ASP A 167 -4.47 27.01 22.16
N LYS A 168 -3.81 27.38 23.27
CA LYS A 168 -2.57 28.15 23.24
C LYS A 168 -1.42 27.29 22.72
N LEU A 169 -1.32 26.07 23.26
CA LEU A 169 -0.25 25.15 22.90
C LEU A 169 -0.36 24.70 21.44
N ALA A 170 -1.57 24.42 20.96
CA ALA A 170 -1.79 24.07 19.55
C ALA A 170 -1.34 25.20 18.61
N LYS A 171 -1.62 26.46 18.95
CA LYS A 171 -1.17 27.61 18.15
C LYS A 171 0.35 27.77 18.16
N GLU A 172 0.99 27.64 19.32
CA GLU A 172 2.45 27.75 19.45
C GLU A 172 3.18 26.62 18.71
N ILE A 173 2.69 25.39 18.85
CA ILE A 173 3.25 24.24 18.11
C ILE A 173 3.06 24.42 16.61
N ASN A 174 1.86 24.78 16.15
CA ASN A 174 1.63 24.98 14.73
C ASN A 174 2.49 26.11 14.15
N ALA A 175 2.65 27.22 14.87
CA ALA A 175 3.53 28.31 14.46
C ALA A 175 5.01 27.89 14.39
N ALA A 176 5.47 27.00 15.28
CA ALA A 176 6.83 26.47 15.26
C ALA A 176 7.07 25.44 14.15
N PHE A 177 6.05 24.65 13.79
CA PHE A 177 6.14 23.58 12.79
C PHE A 177 5.73 23.98 11.37
N GLU A 178 4.94 25.05 11.17
CA GLU A 178 4.62 25.61 9.85
C GLU A 178 5.85 25.85 8.94
N PRO A 179 6.95 26.49 9.41
CA PRO A 179 8.12 26.71 8.57
C PRO A 179 8.85 25.42 8.18
N LEU A 180 8.83 24.38 9.05
CA LEU A 180 9.44 23.07 8.78
C LEU A 180 8.62 22.26 7.76
N ASN A 181 7.29 22.31 7.88
CA ASN A 181 6.37 21.67 6.94
C ASN A 181 6.40 22.33 5.54
N ALA A 182 6.64 23.64 5.49
CA ALA A 182 6.80 24.37 4.23
C ALA A 182 8.13 24.05 3.51
N GLN A 183 9.22 23.79 4.26
CA GLN A 183 10.51 23.36 3.70
C GLN A 183 10.46 21.93 3.14
N SER A 184 9.93 20.99 3.91
CA SER A 184 9.80 19.59 3.49
C SER A 184 8.89 19.42 2.27
N LYS A 185 7.84 20.24 2.13
CA LYS A 185 6.99 20.26 0.94
C LYS A 185 7.71 20.78 -0.31
N LYS A 186 8.58 21.79 -0.16
CA LYS A 186 9.41 22.29 -1.27
C LYS A 186 10.45 21.27 -1.73
N GLU A 187 11.10 20.57 -0.80
CA GLU A 187 12.08 19.52 -1.12
C GLU A 187 11.44 18.32 -1.85
N TYR A 188 10.23 17.92 -1.44
CA TYR A 188 9.46 16.89 -2.15
C TYR A 188 9.06 17.33 -3.56
N ASP A 189 8.55 18.55 -3.72
CA ASP A 189 8.14 19.09 -5.03
C ASP A 189 9.34 19.31 -5.98
N GLU A 190 10.55 19.50 -5.45
CA GLU A 190 11.80 19.54 -6.23
C GLU A 190 12.31 18.15 -6.63
N GLN A 191 12.10 17.12 -5.81
CA GLN A 191 12.48 15.74 -6.12
C GLN A 191 11.52 15.04 -7.11
N VAL A 192 10.30 15.54 -7.24
CA VAL A 192 9.26 14.99 -8.14
C VAL A 192 9.26 15.67 -9.52
N LYS A 193 10.13 16.67 -9.74
CA LYS A 193 10.41 17.27 -11.07
C LYS A 193 11.60 16.61 -11.75
#